data_AF-A0A8X6H7W4-F1
#
_entry.id   AF-A0A8X6H7W4-F1
#
_cell.length_a   1.000
_cell.length_b   1.000
_cell.length_c   1.000
_cell.angle_alpha   90.00
_cell.angle_beta   90.00
_cell.angle_gamma   90.00
#
_symmetry.space_group_name_H-M   'P 1'
#
loop_
_entity.id
_entity.type
_entity.pdbx_description
1 polymer ?
#
loop_
_entity_poly.entity_id
_entity_poly.type
_entity_poly.pdbx_seq_one_letter_code
_entity_poly.pdbx_strand_id
1 'polypeptide(L)'
;MHVRCLAVPKAVQESLLTAGLFFRDSPGKIDATEILNAGEGFKTRYNICKDSKLMDMIGALHFDLGNQSKYLINSVNLRIKLERNKDAFALMSASQDFKIVIQHASLFVRKVKVAPSILLAHETALSRGAIKMPLRRTEVKSFALSSGMQSITIPNAFIGQVPARLIMGMVSNTAYNGDFSNNPFNFKHYDLSYLCLLDGNRMIPSKPYQPKFDTSNSYSRCYMSLFTDLGRYHKDQDSI
;
A
#
# COMPACT_ATOMS: atom_id res chain seq x y z
N MET A 1 0.54 0.11 -0.94
CA MET A 1 0.02 1.48 -1.15
C MET A 1 -1.09 1.82 -0.14
N HIS A 2 -2.14 0.99 -0.02
CA HIS A 2 -3.31 1.30 0.81
C HIS A 2 -3.05 1.49 2.33
N VAL A 3 -2.21 0.66 2.96
CA VAL A 3 -1.85 0.81 4.39
C VAL A 3 -1.13 2.15 4.65
N ARG A 4 -0.43 2.68 3.64
CA ARG A 4 0.26 3.97 3.76
C ARG A 4 -0.75 5.11 3.85
N CYS A 5 -1.90 5.01 3.16
CA CYS A 5 -2.99 6.00 3.15
C CYS A 5 -3.68 6.14 4.52
N LEU A 6 -3.72 5.07 5.31
CA LEU A 6 -4.39 5.04 6.63
C LEU A 6 -3.68 5.90 7.69
N ALA A 7 -2.37 6.13 7.53
CA ALA A 7 -1.54 6.90 8.46
C ALA A 7 -1.05 8.23 7.87
N VAL A 8 -1.78 8.76 6.86
CA VAL A 8 -1.50 10.06 6.24
C VAL A 8 -2.34 11.15 6.95
N PRO A 9 -1.80 12.36 7.17
CA PRO A 9 -2.58 13.49 7.67
C PRO A 9 -3.82 13.79 6.83
N LYS A 10 -4.90 14.23 7.48
CA LYS A 10 -6.20 14.52 6.84
C LYS A 10 -6.07 15.47 5.64
N ALA A 11 -5.26 16.52 5.76
CA ALA A 11 -5.03 17.48 4.67
C ALA A 11 -4.49 16.82 3.38
N VAL A 12 -3.61 15.83 3.51
CA VAL A 12 -3.06 15.09 2.35
C VAL A 12 -4.06 14.06 1.85
N GLN A 13 -4.91 13.50 2.71
CA GLN A 13 -6.03 12.66 2.29
C GLN A 13 -7.02 13.44 1.43
N GLU A 14 -7.32 14.69 1.78
CA GLU A 14 -8.29 15.53 1.09
C GLU A 14 -7.75 16.17 -0.19
N SER A 15 -6.42 16.28 -0.35
CA SER A 15 -5.77 16.91 -1.50
C SER A 15 -5.03 15.92 -2.42
N LEU A 16 -3.92 15.34 -1.96
CA LEU A 16 -3.07 14.49 -2.79
C LEU A 16 -3.73 13.15 -3.10
N LEU A 17 -4.40 12.54 -2.11
CA LEU A 17 -5.01 11.22 -2.31
C LEU A 17 -6.29 11.30 -3.16
N THR A 18 -7.05 12.40 -3.09
CA THR A 18 -8.23 12.63 -3.93
C THR A 18 -7.87 12.79 -5.41
N ALA A 19 -6.68 13.33 -5.73
CA ALA A 19 -6.16 13.36 -7.11
C ALA A 19 -5.92 11.95 -7.70
N GLY A 20 -5.71 10.95 -6.84
CA GLY A 20 -5.68 9.52 -7.19
C GLY A 20 -7.02 8.80 -6.96
N LEU A 21 -8.12 9.54 -6.83
CA LEU A 21 -9.48 9.06 -6.54
C LEU A 21 -9.63 8.24 -5.25
N PHE A 22 -8.74 8.42 -4.28
CA PHE A 22 -8.95 7.86 -2.95
C PHE A 22 -9.90 8.76 -2.16
N PHE A 23 -11.03 8.18 -1.76
CA PHE A 23 -12.00 8.80 -0.87
C PHE A 23 -12.27 7.82 0.27
N ARG A 24 -12.24 8.30 1.51
CA ARG A 24 -12.40 7.46 2.69
C ARG A 24 -13.81 6.87 2.73
N ASP A 25 -13.90 5.55 2.82
CA ASP A 25 -15.17 4.85 2.99
C ASP A 25 -15.64 4.87 4.44
N SER A 26 -16.96 4.78 4.61
CA SER A 26 -17.59 4.69 5.92
C SER A 26 -17.28 3.32 6.56
N PRO A 27 -16.94 3.27 7.87
CA PRO A 27 -16.69 2.00 8.56
C PRO A 27 -17.84 1.01 8.39
N GLY A 28 -17.52 -0.26 8.17
CA GLY A 28 -18.52 -1.34 7.98
C GLY A 28 -19.18 -1.37 6.60
N LYS A 29 -18.92 -0.40 5.73
CA LYS A 29 -19.53 -0.30 4.38
C LYS A 29 -18.52 -0.40 3.24
N ILE A 30 -17.37 -1.02 3.50
CA ILE A 30 -16.24 -1.09 2.56
C ILE A 30 -16.51 -2.07 1.41
N ASP A 31 -17.27 -3.14 1.67
CA ASP A 31 -17.68 -4.14 0.66
C ASP A 31 -19.07 -3.81 0.04
N ALA A 32 -19.71 -2.69 0.42
CA ALA A 32 -21.04 -2.36 -0.07
C ALA A 32 -20.99 -1.83 -1.51
N THR A 33 -21.57 -2.56 -2.45
CA THR A 33 -21.60 -2.22 -3.88
C THR A 33 -22.88 -1.49 -4.32
N GLU A 34 -23.94 -1.55 -3.51
CA GLU A 34 -25.19 -0.83 -3.78
C GLU A 34 -25.13 0.61 -3.28
N ILE A 35 -25.48 1.56 -4.15
CA ILE A 35 -25.36 3.00 -3.87
C ILE A 35 -26.14 3.40 -2.61
N LEU A 36 -27.33 2.86 -2.37
CA LEU A 36 -28.16 3.22 -1.21
C LEU A 36 -27.44 2.90 0.12
N ASN A 37 -26.77 1.76 0.17
CA ASN A 37 -26.13 1.21 1.36
C ASN A 37 -24.63 1.52 1.45
N ALA A 38 -24.02 1.96 0.36
CA ALA A 38 -22.58 2.24 0.26
C ALA A 38 -22.11 3.40 1.15
N GLY A 39 -20.81 3.33 1.48
CA GLY A 39 -20.09 4.42 2.14
C GLY A 39 -19.94 5.66 1.26
N GLU A 40 -19.64 6.80 1.89
CA GLU A 40 -19.50 8.08 1.18
C GLU A 40 -18.38 8.05 0.12
N GLY A 41 -17.24 7.42 0.43
CA GLY A 41 -16.12 7.29 -0.49
C GLY A 41 -16.50 6.58 -1.80
N PHE A 42 -17.19 5.44 -1.70
CA PHE A 42 -17.71 4.70 -2.85
C PHE A 42 -18.71 5.53 -3.65
N LYS A 43 -19.66 6.22 -2.99
CA LYS A 43 -20.65 7.09 -3.67
C LYS A 43 -19.98 8.19 -4.48
N THR A 44 -18.94 8.82 -3.92
CA THR A 44 -18.18 9.87 -4.63
C THR A 44 -17.47 9.29 -5.85
N ARG A 45 -16.76 8.17 -5.70
CA ARG A 45 -16.11 7.49 -6.84
C ARG A 45 -17.11 7.07 -7.91
N TYR A 46 -18.25 6.51 -7.50
CA TYR A 46 -19.32 6.12 -8.41
C TYR A 46 -19.82 7.33 -9.22
N ASN A 47 -20.09 8.46 -8.57
CA ASN A 47 -20.59 9.67 -9.26
C ASN A 47 -19.60 10.29 -10.25
N ILE A 48 -18.29 10.12 -10.02
CA ILE A 48 -17.24 10.56 -10.94
C ILE A 48 -17.24 9.69 -12.21
N CYS A 49 -17.48 8.38 -12.06
CA CYS A 49 -17.28 7.39 -13.12
C CYS A 49 -18.58 6.91 -13.80
N LYS A 50 -19.76 7.25 -13.25
CA LYS A 50 -21.05 6.81 -13.80
C LYS A 50 -21.22 7.23 -15.26
N ASP A 51 -22.07 6.50 -15.97
CA ASP A 51 -22.36 6.73 -17.40
C ASP A 51 -21.13 6.64 -18.32
N SER A 52 -20.12 5.85 -17.92
CA SER A 52 -18.85 5.69 -18.64
C SER A 52 -18.09 7.00 -18.86
N LYS A 53 -18.21 7.95 -17.93
CA LYS A 53 -17.47 9.21 -17.98
C LYS A 53 -15.97 8.96 -17.90
N LEU A 54 -15.23 9.73 -18.69
CA LEU A 54 -13.78 9.78 -18.59
C LEU A 54 -13.39 10.39 -17.24
N MET A 55 -12.50 9.70 -16.53
CA MET A 55 -11.92 10.18 -15.29
C MET A 55 -10.42 10.40 -15.50
N ASP A 56 -9.89 11.47 -14.91
CA ASP A 56 -8.45 11.72 -14.85
C ASP A 56 -7.92 11.38 -13.45
N MET A 57 -6.72 10.81 -13.40
CA MET A 57 -6.06 10.43 -12.16
C MET A 57 -4.57 10.74 -12.25
N ILE A 58 -4.04 11.31 -11.18
CA ILE A 58 -2.61 11.55 -11.05
C ILE A 58 -2.13 11.09 -9.66
N GLY A 59 -0.99 10.42 -9.65
CA GLY A 59 -0.40 9.90 -8.43
C GLY A 59 1.08 9.60 -8.60
N ALA A 60 1.76 9.46 -7.47
CA ALA A 60 3.17 9.06 -7.47
C ALA A 60 3.30 7.59 -7.89
N LEU A 61 4.21 7.31 -8.82
CA LEU A 61 4.58 5.93 -9.12
C LEU A 61 5.41 5.36 -7.96
N HIS A 62 4.85 4.39 -7.24
CA HIS A 62 5.52 3.76 -6.10
C HIS A 62 6.36 2.57 -6.54
N PHE A 63 7.68 2.72 -6.48
CA PHE A 63 8.65 1.65 -6.72
C PHE A 63 9.87 1.85 -5.81
N ASP A 64 10.62 0.78 -5.53
CA ASP A 64 11.67 0.77 -4.51
C ASP A 64 12.75 1.84 -4.75
N LEU A 65 13.19 2.01 -6.00
CA LEU A 65 14.19 3.02 -6.37
C LEU A 65 13.65 4.46 -6.34
N GLY A 66 12.34 4.65 -6.39
CA GLY A 66 11.68 5.95 -6.23
C GLY A 66 11.52 6.38 -4.77
N ASN A 67 11.72 5.45 -3.82
CA ASN A 67 11.56 5.72 -2.39
C ASN A 67 12.86 6.14 -1.68
N GLN A 68 13.98 6.24 -2.40
CA GLN A 68 15.27 6.67 -1.84
C GLN A 68 15.54 8.16 -2.12
N SER A 69 16.42 8.78 -1.33
CA SER A 69 16.61 10.24 -1.28
C SER A 69 17.52 10.83 -2.36
N LYS A 70 18.26 10.02 -3.09
CA LYS A 70 19.21 10.43 -4.14
C LYS A 70 18.53 10.49 -5.51
N TYR A 71 18.95 11.44 -6.33
CA TYR A 71 18.52 11.51 -7.72
C TYR A 71 19.21 10.45 -8.58
N LEU A 72 18.54 10.04 -9.66
CA LEU A 72 19.18 9.25 -10.71
C LEU A 72 20.23 10.12 -11.41
N ILE A 73 21.41 9.56 -11.64
CA ILE A 73 22.48 10.24 -12.38
C ILE A 73 22.13 10.35 -13.86
N ASN A 74 22.77 11.29 -14.56
CA ASN A 74 22.64 11.40 -16.00
C ASN A 74 23.12 10.12 -16.71
N SER A 75 22.62 9.91 -17.92
CA SER A 75 23.02 8.79 -18.80
C SER A 75 22.66 7.39 -18.28
N VAL A 76 21.63 7.29 -17.43
CA VAL A 76 21.04 5.99 -17.03
C VAL A 76 19.76 5.74 -17.81
N ASN A 77 19.72 4.63 -18.55
CA ASN A 77 18.52 4.18 -19.24
C ASN A 77 17.57 3.50 -18.24
N LEU A 78 16.40 4.12 -18.00
CA LEU A 78 15.36 3.56 -17.16
C LEU A 78 14.24 2.99 -18.04
N ARG A 79 13.92 1.71 -17.86
CA ARG A 79 12.75 1.06 -18.47
C ARG A 79 11.74 0.75 -17.38
N ILE A 80 10.55 1.35 -17.48
CA ILE A 80 9.43 1.09 -16.57
C ILE A 80 8.39 0.30 -17.33
N LYS A 81 8.06 -0.90 -16.83
CA LYS A 81 6.95 -1.73 -17.32
C LYS A 81 5.86 -1.73 -16.25
N LEU A 82 4.64 -1.36 -16.62
CA LEU A 82 3.48 -1.40 -15.74
C LEU A 82 2.54 -2.49 -16.25
N GLU A 83 2.15 -3.40 -15.37
CA GLU A 83 1.19 -4.45 -15.65
C GLU A 83 -0.11 -4.15 -14.89
N ARG A 84 -1.24 -4.17 -15.59
CA ARG A 84 -2.55 -3.85 -15.02
C ARG A 84 -3.14 -5.09 -14.38
N ASN A 85 -3.71 -4.94 -13.19
CA ASN A 85 -4.53 -5.98 -12.58
C ASN A 85 -5.83 -6.21 -13.38
N LYS A 86 -6.47 -7.36 -13.14
CA LYS A 86 -7.79 -7.69 -13.71
C LYS A 86 -8.84 -6.66 -13.29
N ASP A 87 -9.84 -6.45 -14.15
CA ASP A 87 -10.94 -5.52 -13.87
C ASP A 87 -11.69 -5.86 -12.58
N ALA A 88 -11.95 -7.15 -12.31
CA ALA A 88 -12.58 -7.61 -11.08
C ALA A 88 -11.78 -7.31 -9.79
N PHE A 89 -10.46 -7.07 -9.88
CA PHE A 89 -9.65 -6.64 -8.74
C PHE A 89 -9.67 -5.11 -8.58
N ALA A 90 -9.73 -4.38 -9.70
CA ALA A 90 -9.61 -2.93 -9.71
C ALA A 90 -10.95 -2.19 -9.55
N LEU A 91 -12.07 -2.84 -9.88
CA LEU A 91 -13.42 -2.28 -9.82
C LEU A 91 -14.27 -2.96 -8.75
N MET A 92 -15.27 -2.22 -8.28
CA MET A 92 -16.32 -2.71 -7.41
C MET A 92 -17.68 -2.35 -7.99
N SER A 93 -18.56 -3.32 -8.14
CA SER A 93 -19.89 -3.15 -8.73
C SER A 93 -20.81 -4.32 -8.40
N ALA A 94 -22.11 -4.08 -8.41
CA ALA A 94 -23.13 -5.13 -8.24
C ALA A 94 -23.30 -6.01 -9.49
N SER A 95 -22.99 -5.47 -10.68
CA SER A 95 -22.93 -6.21 -11.95
C SER A 95 -21.47 -6.44 -12.37
N GLN A 96 -21.22 -7.44 -13.21
CA GLN A 96 -19.90 -7.80 -13.74
C GLN A 96 -19.60 -7.21 -15.13
N ASP A 97 -20.46 -6.31 -15.62
CA ASP A 97 -20.42 -5.83 -17.02
C ASP A 97 -19.44 -4.64 -17.24
N PHE A 98 -18.65 -4.28 -16.23
CA PHE A 98 -17.79 -3.10 -16.26
C PHE A 98 -16.32 -3.46 -16.51
N LYS A 99 -15.64 -2.61 -17.29
CA LYS A 99 -14.22 -2.73 -17.60
C LYS A 99 -13.51 -1.39 -17.53
N ILE A 100 -12.22 -1.40 -17.21
CA ILE A 100 -11.35 -0.23 -17.26
C ILE A 100 -10.63 -0.19 -18.61
N VAL A 101 -10.73 0.93 -19.31
CA VAL A 101 -9.97 1.21 -20.53
C VAL A 101 -9.07 2.41 -20.28
N ILE A 102 -7.76 2.23 -20.41
CA ILE A 102 -6.79 3.32 -20.31
C ILE A 102 -6.74 4.02 -21.68
N GLN A 103 -7.26 5.24 -21.74
CA GLN A 103 -7.24 6.04 -22.97
C GLN A 103 -5.85 6.68 -23.19
N HIS A 104 -5.28 7.25 -22.14
CA HIS A 104 -3.99 7.91 -22.17
C HIS A 104 -3.27 7.70 -20.84
N ALA A 105 -1.95 7.53 -20.90
CA ALA A 105 -1.09 7.43 -19.73
C ALA A 105 0.18 8.24 -19.98
N SER A 106 0.58 9.06 -19.01
CA SER A 106 1.79 9.87 -19.08
C SER A 106 2.56 9.82 -17.78
N LEU A 107 3.89 9.82 -17.88
CA LEU A 107 4.79 9.86 -16.75
C LEU A 107 5.50 11.21 -16.70
N PHE A 108 5.23 11.99 -15.67
CA PHE A 108 5.91 13.25 -15.41
C PHE A 108 7.14 13.01 -14.54
N VAL A 109 8.32 13.37 -15.04
CA VAL A 109 9.60 13.22 -14.32
C VAL A 109 10.23 14.60 -14.10
N ARG A 110 10.60 14.89 -12.84
CA ARG A 110 11.30 16.13 -12.50
C ARG A 110 12.80 15.97 -12.77
N LYS A 111 13.33 16.79 -13.67
CA LYS A 111 14.78 16.88 -13.96
C LYS A 111 15.40 18.07 -13.23
N VAL A 112 16.49 17.83 -12.51
CA VAL A 112 17.25 18.88 -11.83
C VAL A 112 18.30 19.44 -12.80
N LYS A 113 18.32 20.77 -12.98
CA LYS A 113 19.39 21.45 -13.72
C LYS A 113 20.53 21.72 -12.74
N VAL A 114 21.74 21.27 -13.08
CA VAL A 114 22.95 21.45 -12.27
C VAL A 114 23.97 22.27 -13.02
N ALA A 115 24.83 23.00 -12.30
CA ALA A 115 25.91 23.77 -12.91
C ALA A 115 26.91 22.86 -13.64
N PRO A 116 27.56 23.33 -14.73
CA PRO A 116 28.53 22.52 -15.48
C PRO A 116 29.68 21.97 -14.64
N SER A 117 30.16 22.73 -13.65
CA SER A 117 31.22 22.30 -12.73
C SER A 117 30.82 21.05 -11.92
N ILE A 118 29.54 20.93 -11.54
CA ILE A 118 29.02 19.76 -10.81
C ILE A 118 28.97 18.53 -11.72
N LEU A 119 28.61 18.71 -13.00
CA LEU A 119 28.60 17.62 -13.98
C LEU A 119 30.01 17.03 -14.18
N LEU A 120 31.01 17.90 -14.35
CA LEU A 120 32.40 17.47 -14.50
C LEU A 120 32.94 16.78 -13.23
N ALA A 121 32.57 17.30 -12.06
CA ALA A 121 32.92 16.68 -10.79
C ALA A 121 32.28 15.29 -10.64
N HIS A 122 31.01 15.13 -11.02
CA HIS A 122 30.34 13.82 -11.03
C HIS A 122 31.02 12.84 -12.00
N GLU A 123 31.41 13.27 -13.20
CA GLU A 123 32.13 12.43 -14.17
C GLU A 123 33.49 11.98 -13.63
N THR A 124 34.23 12.88 -13.01
CA THR A 124 35.52 12.58 -12.37
C THR A 124 35.36 11.63 -11.17
N ALA A 125 34.27 11.77 -10.41
CA ALA A 125 34.00 10.87 -9.29
C ALA A 125 33.59 9.47 -9.78
N LEU A 126 32.77 9.39 -10.85
CA LEU A 126 32.32 8.14 -11.44
C LEU A 126 33.43 7.36 -12.15
N SER A 127 34.48 8.05 -12.65
CA SER A 127 35.67 7.37 -13.18
C SER A 127 36.52 6.69 -12.10
N ARG A 128 36.40 7.15 -10.84
CA ARG A 128 37.14 6.60 -9.70
C ARG A 128 36.35 5.55 -8.91
N GLY A 129 35.02 5.53 -9.01
CA GLY A 129 34.21 4.58 -8.27
C GLY A 129 32.72 4.61 -8.62
N ALA A 130 32.02 3.54 -8.25
CA ALA A 130 30.60 3.39 -8.51
C ALA A 130 29.73 4.18 -7.52
N ILE A 131 28.61 4.71 -8.01
CA ILE A 131 27.59 5.33 -7.14
C ILE A 131 26.88 4.26 -6.29
N LYS A 132 26.76 4.54 -4.98
CA LYS A 132 26.00 3.70 -4.05
C LYS A 132 24.62 4.31 -3.82
N MET A 133 23.58 3.63 -4.28
CA MET A 133 22.18 4.02 -4.10
C MET A 133 21.53 3.10 -3.07
N PRO A 134 21.12 3.60 -1.89
CA PRO A 134 20.41 2.78 -0.92
C PRO A 134 19.10 2.29 -1.52
N LEU A 135 18.88 0.98 -1.50
CA LEU A 135 17.64 0.36 -1.99
C LEU A 135 16.94 -0.34 -0.84
N ARG A 136 15.74 0.11 -0.50
CA ARG A 136 14.85 -0.60 0.41
C ARG A 136 13.82 -1.34 -0.42
N ARG A 137 13.95 -2.67 -0.47
CA ARG A 137 13.03 -3.52 -1.23
C ARG A 137 11.73 -3.73 -0.47
N THR A 138 10.61 -3.68 -1.21
CA THR A 138 9.29 -4.03 -0.69
C THR A 138 8.84 -5.33 -1.34
N GLU A 139 8.67 -6.38 -0.55
CA GLU A 139 8.21 -7.68 -1.04
C GLU A 139 6.84 -8.00 -0.42
N VAL A 140 5.93 -8.51 -1.25
CA VAL A 140 4.62 -9.00 -0.81
C VAL A 140 4.65 -10.53 -0.88
N LYS A 141 4.38 -11.19 0.23
CA LYS A 141 4.20 -12.63 0.31
C LYS A 141 2.80 -12.94 0.77
N SER A 142 2.15 -13.86 0.06
CA SER A 142 0.77 -14.26 0.32
C SER A 142 0.75 -15.73 0.71
N PHE A 143 0.00 -16.04 1.77
CA PHE A 143 -0.17 -17.40 2.26
C PHE A 143 -1.67 -17.69 2.29
N ALA A 144 -2.09 -18.76 1.61
CA ALA A 144 -3.47 -19.20 1.61
C ALA A 144 -3.74 -20.01 2.89
N LEU A 145 -4.80 -19.64 3.61
CA LEU A 145 -5.22 -20.30 4.84
C LEU A 145 -6.57 -20.98 4.60
N SER A 146 -6.70 -22.24 5.02
CA SER A 146 -7.95 -23.00 4.87
C SER A 146 -8.96 -22.58 5.93
N SER A 147 -10.25 -22.65 5.57
CA SER A 147 -11.34 -22.39 6.53
C SER A 147 -11.31 -23.40 7.68
N GLY A 148 -11.65 -22.94 8.88
CA GLY A 148 -11.70 -23.78 10.10
C GLY A 148 -10.35 -23.99 10.81
N MET A 149 -9.24 -23.46 10.27
CA MET A 149 -7.95 -23.52 10.96
C MET A 149 -7.95 -22.60 12.20
N GLN A 150 -7.60 -23.16 13.36
CA GLN A 150 -7.51 -22.39 14.62
C GLN A 150 -6.09 -21.92 14.94
N SER A 151 -5.07 -22.59 14.41
CA SER A 151 -3.67 -22.27 14.63
C SER A 151 -2.84 -22.61 13.40
N ILE A 152 -2.00 -21.67 12.98
CA ILE A 152 -1.12 -21.79 11.81
C ILE A 152 0.26 -21.27 12.20
N THR A 153 1.29 -22.03 11.85
CA THR A 153 2.68 -21.57 11.84
C THR A 153 3.16 -21.55 10.40
N ILE A 154 3.71 -20.42 9.95
CA ILE A 154 4.26 -20.24 8.60
C ILE A 154 5.78 -20.35 8.71
N PRO A 155 6.37 -21.54 8.47
CA PRO A 155 7.81 -21.72 8.54
C PRO A 155 8.48 -20.99 7.36
N ASN A 156 9.68 -20.46 7.59
CA ASN A 156 10.50 -19.86 6.54
C ASN A 156 9.76 -18.79 5.72
N ALA A 157 8.91 -17.99 6.38
CA ALA A 157 8.18 -16.91 5.72
C ALA A 157 9.11 -15.98 4.92
N PHE A 158 10.35 -15.82 5.36
CA PHE A 158 11.42 -15.14 4.63
C PHE A 158 12.66 -16.03 4.59
N ILE A 159 13.27 -16.14 3.40
CA ILE A 159 14.52 -16.87 3.19
C ILE A 159 15.56 -15.84 2.74
N GLY A 160 16.68 -15.75 3.46
CA GLY A 160 17.75 -14.79 3.18
C GLY A 160 17.56 -13.46 3.91
N GLN A 161 17.24 -12.38 3.19
CA GLN A 161 17.15 -11.05 3.78
C GLN A 161 15.95 -10.92 4.72
N VAL A 162 16.21 -10.62 5.99
CA VAL A 162 15.17 -10.37 6.99
C VAL A 162 14.62 -8.95 6.80
N PRO A 163 13.29 -8.77 6.67
CA PRO A 163 12.71 -7.45 6.48
C PRO A 163 12.85 -6.61 7.75
N ALA A 164 13.24 -5.35 7.59
CA ALA A 164 13.28 -4.38 8.70
C ALA A 164 11.88 -3.94 9.19
N ARG A 165 10.82 -4.27 8.44
CA ARG A 165 9.42 -3.98 8.78
C ARG A 165 8.52 -5.03 8.15
N LEU A 166 7.63 -5.60 8.96
CA LEU A 166 6.60 -6.52 8.51
C LEU A 166 5.22 -5.86 8.68
N ILE A 167 4.40 -5.95 7.64
CA ILE A 167 3.00 -5.54 7.69
C ILE A 167 2.19 -6.76 7.29
N MET A 168 1.30 -7.19 8.17
CA MET A 168 0.41 -8.32 7.93
C MET A 168 -1.01 -7.81 7.75
N GLY A 169 -1.72 -8.36 6.75
CA GLY A 169 -3.13 -8.13 6.54
C GLY A 169 -3.77 -9.43 6.09
N MET A 170 -4.99 -9.70 6.58
CA MET A 170 -5.76 -10.87 6.18
C MET A 170 -6.96 -10.38 5.36
N VAL A 171 -7.25 -11.10 4.28
CA VAL A 171 -8.32 -10.77 3.34
C VAL A 171 -8.89 -12.09 2.81
N SER A 172 -10.14 -12.09 2.36
CA SER A 172 -10.74 -13.31 1.81
C SER A 172 -10.06 -13.70 0.51
N ASN A 173 -10.02 -15.00 0.23
CA ASN A 173 -9.42 -15.50 -1.01
C ASN A 173 -10.18 -14.98 -2.25
N THR A 174 -11.49 -14.76 -2.13
CA THR A 174 -12.32 -14.16 -3.20
C THR A 174 -11.87 -12.73 -3.52
N ALA A 175 -11.73 -11.89 -2.49
CA ALA A 175 -11.27 -10.52 -2.65
C ALA A 175 -9.82 -10.46 -3.16
N TYR A 176 -8.93 -11.32 -2.64
CA TYR A 176 -7.51 -11.38 -3.06
C TYR A 176 -7.36 -11.67 -4.56
N ASN A 177 -8.15 -12.61 -5.09
CA ASN A 177 -8.10 -12.97 -6.52
C ASN A 177 -8.85 -11.99 -7.43
N GLY A 178 -9.61 -11.06 -6.84
CA GLY A 178 -10.45 -10.09 -7.53
C GLY A 178 -11.87 -10.60 -7.71
N ASP A 179 -12.82 -9.83 -7.20
CA ASP A 179 -14.26 -10.04 -7.35
C ASP A 179 -14.96 -8.68 -7.28
N PHE A 180 -15.93 -8.43 -8.15
CA PHE A 180 -16.61 -7.12 -8.22
C PHE A 180 -17.39 -6.78 -6.95
N SER A 181 -17.79 -7.78 -6.15
CA SER A 181 -18.56 -7.55 -4.92
C SER A 181 -17.68 -7.42 -3.67
N ASN A 182 -16.40 -7.78 -3.75
CA ASN A 182 -15.52 -7.82 -2.58
C ASN A 182 -14.30 -6.91 -2.76
N ASN A 183 -13.99 -6.09 -1.76
CA ASN A 183 -12.86 -5.18 -1.84
C ASN A 183 -11.54 -5.88 -1.46
N PRO A 184 -10.52 -5.96 -2.34
CA PRO A 184 -9.22 -6.56 -2.03
C PRO A 184 -8.43 -5.84 -0.93
N PHE A 185 -8.84 -4.62 -0.58
CA PHE A 185 -8.21 -3.81 0.47
C PHE A 185 -9.04 -3.77 1.77
N ASN A 186 -10.14 -4.53 1.86
CA ASN A 186 -10.89 -4.70 3.10
C ASN A 186 -10.24 -5.79 3.97
N PHE A 187 -9.21 -5.39 4.71
CA PHE A 187 -8.52 -6.29 5.63
C PHE A 187 -9.38 -6.59 6.86
N LYS A 188 -9.61 -7.88 7.12
CA LYS A 188 -10.42 -8.37 8.25
C LYS A 188 -9.52 -8.96 9.32
N HIS A 189 -9.96 -8.91 10.58
CA HIS A 189 -9.21 -9.49 11.69
C HIS A 189 -9.45 -10.99 11.87
N TYR A 190 -10.57 -11.53 11.37
CA TYR A 190 -10.94 -12.95 11.47
C TYR A 190 -10.79 -13.52 12.89
N ASP A 191 -11.15 -12.72 13.90
CA ASP A 191 -11.04 -13.06 15.33
C ASP A 191 -9.68 -13.60 15.77
N LEU A 192 -8.60 -13.13 15.11
CA LEU A 192 -7.23 -13.47 15.48
C LEU A 192 -7.01 -13.18 16.98
N SER A 193 -6.62 -14.19 17.74
CA SER A 193 -6.44 -14.08 19.19
C SER A 193 -4.97 -14.12 19.62
N TYR A 194 -4.07 -14.53 18.73
CA TYR A 194 -2.65 -14.65 19.00
C TYR A 194 -1.81 -14.40 17.74
N LEU A 195 -0.78 -13.57 17.86
CA LEU A 195 0.21 -13.33 16.81
C LEU A 195 1.60 -13.13 17.41
N CYS A 196 2.57 -13.88 16.89
CA CYS A 196 3.98 -13.74 17.23
C CYS A 196 4.84 -14.01 15.99
N LEU A 197 5.91 -13.24 15.80
CA LEU A 197 6.98 -13.57 14.88
C LEU A 197 8.07 -14.34 15.63
N LEU A 198 8.61 -15.38 15.01
CA LEU A 198 9.75 -16.13 15.55
C LEU A 198 10.98 -15.87 14.68
N ASP A 199 12.06 -15.43 15.31
CA ASP A 199 13.39 -15.33 14.73
C ASP A 199 14.31 -16.32 15.45
N GLY A 200 14.43 -17.52 14.88
CA GLY A 200 14.98 -18.69 15.57
C GLY A 200 14.19 -18.99 16.84
N ASN A 201 14.84 -18.89 18.00
CA ASN A 201 14.22 -19.12 19.31
C ASN A 201 13.71 -17.83 19.98
N ARG A 202 13.78 -16.68 19.29
CA ARG A 202 13.37 -15.39 19.84
C ARG A 202 11.98 -14.99 19.33
N MET A 203 11.10 -14.63 20.27
CA MET A 203 9.81 -14.02 19.97
C MET A 203 9.95 -12.51 19.70
N ILE A 204 9.32 -12.05 18.62
CA ILE A 204 9.23 -10.64 18.24
C ILE A 204 7.75 -10.28 18.01
N PRO A 205 7.18 -9.34 18.78
CA PRO A 205 7.71 -8.76 20.01
C PRO A 205 7.88 -9.80 21.14
N SER A 206 8.67 -9.49 22.17
CA SER A 206 8.96 -10.39 23.31
C SER A 206 7.71 -10.89 24.04
N LYS A 207 6.67 -10.05 24.09
CA LYS A 207 5.32 -10.43 24.50
C LYS A 207 4.47 -10.52 23.23
N PRO A 208 3.98 -11.70 22.84
CA PRO A 208 3.09 -11.87 21.70
C PRO A 208 1.90 -10.91 21.72
N TYR A 209 1.36 -10.63 20.54
CA TYR A 209 0.09 -9.93 20.42
C TYR A 209 -1.05 -10.87 20.77
N GLN A 210 -1.95 -10.43 21.65
CA GLN A 210 -3.15 -11.16 22.05
C GLN A 210 -4.38 -10.25 21.96
N PRO A 211 -4.77 -9.82 20.75
CA PRO A 211 -5.91 -8.93 20.59
C PRO A 211 -7.22 -9.65 20.96
N LYS A 212 -8.15 -8.91 21.56
CA LYS A 212 -9.52 -9.38 21.80
C LYS A 212 -10.49 -8.45 21.08
N PHE A 213 -11.23 -9.00 20.13
CA PHE A 213 -12.23 -8.29 19.30
C PHE A 213 -13.67 -8.48 19.83
N ASP A 214 -13.81 -9.01 21.05
CA ASP A 214 -15.08 -9.10 21.77
C ASP A 214 -15.50 -7.73 22.33
N THR A 215 -16.51 -7.71 23.20
CA THR A 215 -16.99 -6.48 23.86
C THR A 215 -15.91 -5.70 24.62
N SER A 216 -14.79 -6.34 24.99
CA SER A 216 -13.68 -5.68 25.68
C SER A 216 -12.81 -4.82 24.76
N ASN A 217 -12.84 -5.05 23.44
CA ASN A 217 -12.08 -4.33 22.42
C ASN A 217 -10.59 -4.11 22.78
N SER A 218 -9.96 -5.11 23.41
CA SER A 218 -8.59 -5.02 23.91
C SER A 218 -7.56 -5.34 22.80
N TYR A 219 -7.36 -4.38 21.90
CA TYR A 219 -6.37 -4.46 20.80
C TYR A 219 -5.54 -3.17 20.62
N SER A 220 -5.59 -2.25 21.58
CA SER A 220 -4.90 -0.95 21.52
C SER A 220 -3.39 -1.06 21.30
N ARG A 221 -2.73 -2.07 21.89
CA ARG A 221 -1.31 -2.37 21.68
C ARG A 221 -1.00 -2.72 20.23
N CYS A 222 -1.84 -3.56 19.60
CA CYS A 222 -1.70 -3.94 18.20
C CYS A 222 -1.89 -2.72 17.29
N TYR A 223 -2.90 -1.90 17.60
CA TYR A 223 -3.14 -0.64 16.90
C TYR A 223 -1.95 0.32 17.03
N MET A 224 -1.40 0.49 18.22
CA MET A 224 -0.28 1.38 18.45
C MET A 224 1.00 0.92 17.72
N SER A 225 1.25 -0.40 17.69
CA SER A 225 2.37 -0.97 16.92
C SER A 225 2.36 -0.52 15.47
N LEU A 226 1.17 -0.44 14.84
CA LEU A 226 1.06 0.01 13.46
C LEU A 226 1.64 1.42 13.27
N PHE A 227 1.35 2.36 14.17
CA PHE A 227 1.83 3.74 14.07
C PHE A 227 3.29 3.89 14.44
N THR A 228 3.77 3.15 15.45
CA THR A 228 5.18 3.14 15.83
C THR A 228 6.03 2.55 14.70
N ASP A 229 5.59 1.43 14.12
CA ASP A 229 6.34 0.72 13.09
C ASP A 229 6.37 1.49 11.78
N LEU A 230 5.29 2.23 11.45
CA LEU A 230 5.25 3.14 10.31
C LEU A 230 6.07 4.42 10.53
N GLY A 231 6.62 4.66 11.72
CA GLY A 231 7.40 5.85 12.05
C GLY A 231 6.55 7.12 12.14
N ARG A 232 5.28 6.97 12.53
CA ARG A 232 4.27 8.05 12.58
C ARG A 232 3.89 8.47 14.00
N TYR A 233 4.26 7.69 15.01
CA TYR A 233 3.90 7.95 16.41
C TYR A 233 4.30 9.35 16.94
N HIS A 234 5.38 9.95 16.41
CA HIS A 234 5.84 11.30 16.82
C HIS A 234 5.64 12.36 15.73
N LYS A 235 4.90 12.07 14.66
CA LYS A 235 4.75 12.97 13.50
C LYS A 235 3.32 13.50 13.41
N ASP A 236 2.91 14.26 14.41
CA ASP A 236 1.54 14.81 14.48
C ASP A 236 1.36 16.16 13.78
N GLN A 237 2.44 16.87 13.36
CA GLN A 237 2.31 18.23 12.81
C GLN A 237 3.40 18.64 11.81
N ASP A 238 3.71 17.81 10.81
CA ASP A 238 4.37 18.37 9.61
C ASP A 238 3.27 18.98 8.72
N SER A 239 2.77 20.13 9.14
CA SER A 239 2.04 21.09 8.32
C SER A 239 2.94 21.46 7.14
N ILE A 240 2.37 21.44 5.93
CA ILE A 240 2.99 22.00 4.71
C ILE A 240 3.23 23.49 4.93
#